data_AF-A0A255ZG50-F1
#
_entry.id   AF-A0A255ZG50-F1
#
_cell.length_a   1.000
_cell.length_b   1.000
_cell.length_c   1.000
_cell.angle_alpha   90.00
_cell.angle_beta   90.00
_cell.angle_gamma   90.00
#
_symmetry.space_group_name_H-M   'P 1'
#
loop_
_entity.id
_entity.type
_entity.pdbx_description
1 polymer ?
#
loop_
_entity_poly.entity_id
_entity_poly.type
_entity_poly.pdbx_seq_one_letter_code
_entity_poly.pdbx_strand_id
1 'polypeptide(L)'
;MNSLLKSSVGTESRLPARTLNDIRHAMLDILGERGAQAYPVVQLRVTYADDVQDLWYLRGDVMAAIAALDGEATARKQLADINAMFNGLLPRSLSARTSPLGR
;
A
#
# COMPACT_ATOMS: atom_id res chain seq x y z
N MET A 1 4.41 8.23 50.33
CA MET A 1 4.27 6.92 49.68
C MET A 1 3.55 7.12 48.36
N ASN A 2 4.23 7.60 47.31
CA ASN A 2 3.63 7.76 45.99
C ASN A 2 4.62 7.24 44.95
N SER A 3 4.70 5.92 44.87
CA SER A 3 5.27 5.21 43.74
C SER A 3 4.10 4.58 43.01
N LEU A 4 3.94 4.88 41.73
CA LEU A 4 4.01 3.88 40.68
C LEU A 4 3.85 4.59 39.33
N LEU A 5 4.99 4.65 38.68
CA LEU A 5 5.24 5.17 37.35
C LEU A 5 4.28 4.51 36.36
N LYS A 6 3.63 5.34 35.55
CA LYS A 6 3.08 4.95 34.24
C LYS A 6 4.26 4.46 33.38
N SER A 7 4.50 3.16 33.37
CA SER A 7 5.32 2.51 32.35
C SER A 7 4.44 1.55 31.57
N SER A 8 3.97 2.01 30.41
CA SER A 8 3.78 1.16 29.24
C SER A 8 4.25 1.96 28.03
N VAL A 9 5.57 2.05 27.90
CA VAL A 9 6.26 2.46 26.69
C VAL A 9 6.61 1.16 25.96
N GLY A 10 6.25 1.03 24.68
CA GLY A 10 7.14 0.33 23.75
C GLY A 10 6.60 -0.71 22.76
N THR A 11 5.29 -0.83 22.47
CA THR A 11 4.82 -1.87 21.50
C THR A 11 4.12 -1.34 20.25
N GLU A 12 3.58 -0.12 20.25
CA GLU A 12 2.65 0.30 19.19
C GLU A 12 3.31 0.85 17.90
N SER A 13 4.57 1.29 17.95
CA SER A 13 5.18 2.03 16.81
C SER A 13 5.98 1.19 15.81
N ARG A 14 6.25 -0.10 16.06
CA ARG A 14 7.07 -0.95 15.15
C ARG A 14 6.25 -1.69 14.08
N LEU A 15 5.00 -2.04 14.41
CA LEU A 15 4.07 -2.69 13.51
C LEU A 15 3.76 -1.85 12.25
N PRO A 16 3.46 -0.53 12.35
CA PRO A 16 3.12 0.28 11.17
C PRO A 16 4.28 0.40 10.18
N ALA A 17 5.53 0.55 10.65
CA ALA A 17 6.70 0.63 9.76
C ALA A 17 6.96 -0.70 9.02
N ARG A 18 6.75 -1.84 9.70
CA ARG A 18 6.85 -3.16 9.05
C ARG A 18 5.77 -3.33 8.00
N THR A 19 4.52 -3.02 8.33
CA THR A 19 3.41 -3.11 7.38
C THR A 19 3.56 -2.17 6.19
N LEU A 20 4.04 -0.94 6.39
CA LEU A 20 4.40 -0.02 5.32
C LEU A 20 5.43 -0.64 4.37
N ASN A 21 6.52 -1.17 4.93
CA ASN A 21 7.57 -1.81 4.13
C ASN A 21 7.05 -3.04 3.39
N ASP A 22 6.22 -3.87 4.00
CA ASP A 22 5.66 -5.07 3.38
C ASP A 22 4.79 -4.72 2.16
N ILE A 23 3.90 -3.73 2.29
CA ILE A 23 3.06 -3.24 1.18
C ILE A 23 3.93 -2.61 0.09
N ARG A 24 4.92 -1.78 0.48
CA ARG A 24 5.84 -1.15 -0.48
C ARG A 24 6.56 -2.22 -1.30
N HIS A 25 7.11 -3.24 -0.66
CA HIS A 25 7.80 -4.32 -1.36
C HIS A 25 6.86 -5.06 -2.30
N ALA A 26 5.62 -5.38 -1.87
CA ALA A 26 4.65 -6.03 -2.74
C ALA A 26 4.33 -5.18 -3.99
N MET A 27 4.17 -3.86 -3.84
CA MET A 27 3.92 -2.96 -4.98
C MET A 27 5.12 -2.88 -5.93
N LEU A 28 6.35 -2.85 -5.41
CA LEU A 28 7.57 -2.84 -6.22
C LEU A 28 7.82 -4.19 -6.91
N ASP A 29 7.48 -5.30 -6.25
CA ASP A 29 7.61 -6.65 -6.78
C ASP A 29 6.71 -6.86 -8.01
N ILE A 30 5.44 -6.42 -7.94
CA ILE A 30 4.52 -6.53 -9.08
C ILE A 30 4.86 -5.57 -10.22
N LEU A 31 5.47 -4.40 -9.94
CA LEU A 31 6.02 -3.53 -10.99
C LEU A 31 7.20 -4.23 -11.69
N GLY A 32 8.07 -4.86 -10.91
CA GLY A 32 9.26 -5.54 -11.39
C GLY A 32 10.19 -4.63 -12.18
N GLU A 33 11.18 -5.23 -12.84
CA GLU A 33 12.17 -4.47 -13.64
C GLU A 33 11.53 -3.78 -14.85
N ARG A 34 10.55 -4.43 -15.50
CA ARG A 34 9.84 -3.86 -16.66
C ARG A 34 9.06 -2.60 -16.27
N GLY A 35 8.33 -2.66 -15.14
CA GLY A 35 7.61 -1.51 -14.59
C GLY A 35 8.56 -0.40 -14.15
N ALA A 36 9.69 -0.74 -13.52
CA ALA A 36 10.70 0.24 -13.12
C ALA A 36 11.31 0.99 -14.32
N GLN A 37 11.52 0.31 -15.46
CA GLN A 37 12.05 0.92 -16.68
C GLN A 37 11.01 1.74 -17.44
N ALA A 38 9.78 1.25 -17.57
CA ALA A 38 8.72 1.93 -18.32
C ALA A 38 8.04 3.06 -17.53
N TYR A 39 7.96 2.92 -16.20
CA TYR A 39 7.29 3.85 -15.29
C TYR A 39 8.19 4.25 -14.11
N PRO A 40 9.38 4.83 -14.36
CA PRO A 40 10.35 5.14 -13.31
C PRO A 40 9.82 6.11 -12.24
N VAL A 41 8.92 7.03 -12.63
CA VAL A 41 8.29 7.95 -11.67
C VAL A 41 7.35 7.22 -10.70
N VAL A 42 6.60 6.22 -11.16
CA VAL A 42 5.73 5.40 -10.30
C VAL A 42 6.59 4.58 -9.34
N GLN A 43 7.64 3.93 -9.86
CA GLN A 43 8.63 3.19 -9.06
C GLN A 43 9.22 4.05 -7.94
N LEU A 44 9.67 5.26 -8.25
CA LEU A 44 10.25 6.19 -7.28
C LEU A 44 9.22 6.60 -6.23
N ARG A 45 8.00 6.97 -6.63
CA ARG A 45 6.94 7.37 -5.69
C ARG A 45 6.58 6.25 -4.73
N VAL A 46 6.51 5.00 -5.19
CA VAL A 46 6.30 3.84 -4.31
C VAL A 46 7.49 3.65 -3.37
N THR A 47 8.72 3.74 -3.89
CA THR A 47 9.96 3.58 -3.11
C THR A 47 10.03 4.56 -1.93
N TYR A 48 9.64 5.81 -2.16
CA TYR A 48 9.74 6.90 -1.19
C TYR A 48 8.42 7.27 -0.49
N ALA A 49 7.36 6.47 -0.63
CA ALA A 49 6.12 6.72 0.11
C ALA A 49 6.37 6.70 1.63
N ASP A 50 5.94 7.75 2.32
CA ASP A 50 6.24 7.98 3.74
C ASP A 50 5.29 7.22 4.67
N ASP A 51 4.07 6.93 4.20
CA ASP A 51 3.08 6.20 4.98
C ASP A 51 2.16 5.27 4.15
N VAL A 52 1.30 4.53 4.85
CA VAL A 52 0.36 3.58 4.26
C VAL A 52 -0.71 4.28 3.42
N GLN A 53 -1.07 5.52 3.75
CA GLN A 53 -2.06 6.29 3.00
C GLN A 53 -1.50 6.74 1.65
N ASP A 54 -0.22 7.13 1.58
CA ASP A 54 0.47 7.43 0.32
C ASP A 54 0.47 6.22 -0.61
N LEU A 55 0.82 5.03 -0.09
CA LEU A 55 0.76 3.79 -0.86
C LEU A 55 -0.66 3.47 -1.33
N TRP A 56 -1.67 3.75 -0.51
CA TRP A 56 -3.08 3.57 -0.89
C TRP A 56 -3.50 4.49 -2.05
N TYR A 57 -2.95 5.69 -2.15
CA TYR A 57 -3.22 6.55 -3.30
C TYR A 57 -2.43 6.11 -4.54
N LEU A 58 -1.18 5.64 -4.35
CA LEU A 58 -0.33 5.15 -5.43
C LEU A 58 -0.84 3.87 -6.09
N ARG A 59 -1.73 3.11 -5.43
CA ARG A 59 -2.32 1.89 -6.02
C ARG A 59 -2.97 2.13 -7.39
N GLY A 60 -3.53 3.32 -7.64
CA GLY A 60 -4.12 3.68 -8.93
C GLY A 60 -3.06 3.85 -10.02
N ASP A 61 -1.95 4.50 -9.69
CA ASP A 61 -0.80 4.68 -10.60
C ASP A 61 -0.14 3.33 -10.90
N VAL A 62 0.02 2.47 -9.90
CA VAL A 62 0.53 1.10 -10.06
C VAL A 62 -0.40 0.25 -10.93
N MET A 63 -1.72 0.34 -10.73
CA MET A 63 -2.70 -0.34 -11.59
C MET A 63 -2.56 0.06 -13.05
N ALA A 64 -2.46 1.38 -13.31
CA ALA A 64 -2.34 1.89 -14.66
C ALA A 64 -1.04 1.43 -15.35
N ALA A 65 0.08 1.44 -14.61
CA ALA A 65 1.37 0.97 -15.10
C ALA A 65 1.30 -0.52 -15.51
N ILE A 66 0.76 -1.39 -14.65
CA ILE A 66 0.68 -2.83 -14.92
C ILE A 66 -0.34 -3.12 -16.02
N ALA A 67 -1.48 -2.41 -16.04
CA ALA A 67 -2.49 -2.59 -17.08
C ALA A 67 -1.95 -2.25 -18.47
N ALA A 68 -1.08 -1.24 -18.57
CA ALA A 68 -0.43 -0.88 -19.81
C ALA A 68 0.63 -1.89 -20.27
N LEU A 69 1.27 -2.62 -19.33
CA LEU A 69 2.32 -3.61 -19.65
C LEU A 69 1.77 -5.01 -19.92
N ASP A 70 0.83 -5.47 -19.09
CA ASP A 70 0.39 -6.87 -19.04
C ASP A 70 -1.14 -7.04 -19.12
N GLY A 71 -1.86 -5.93 -19.36
CA GLY A 71 -3.31 -5.89 -19.52
C GLY A 71 -4.10 -5.70 -18.23
N GLU A 72 -5.29 -5.10 -18.35
CA GLU A 72 -6.12 -4.71 -17.21
C GLU A 72 -6.57 -5.89 -16.34
N ALA A 73 -6.85 -7.05 -16.95
CA ALA A 73 -7.26 -8.25 -16.22
C ALA A 73 -6.14 -8.74 -15.28
N THR A 74 -4.90 -8.78 -15.77
CA THR A 74 -3.71 -9.14 -14.98
C THR A 74 -3.49 -8.13 -13.85
N ALA A 75 -3.55 -6.83 -14.19
CA ALA A 75 -3.38 -5.75 -13.21
C ALA A 75 -4.40 -5.82 -12.08
N ARG A 76 -5.70 -6.05 -12.40
CA ARG A 76 -6.76 -6.21 -11.40
C ARG A 76 -6.47 -7.37 -10.44
N LYS A 77 -6.03 -8.52 -10.98
CA LYS A 77 -5.74 -9.70 -10.17
C LYS A 77 -4.59 -9.42 -9.19
N GLN A 78 -3.47 -8.91 -9.67
CA GLN A 78 -2.30 -8.63 -8.81
C GLN A 78 -2.61 -7.55 -7.77
N LEU A 79 -3.33 -6.50 -8.16
CA LEU A 79 -3.67 -5.41 -7.24
C LEU A 79 -4.72 -5.82 -6.18
N ALA A 80 -5.52 -6.85 -6.44
CA ALA A 80 -6.47 -7.35 -5.44
C ALA A 80 -5.76 -7.87 -4.18
N ASP A 81 -4.66 -8.60 -4.36
CA ASP A 81 -3.84 -9.13 -3.26
C ASP A 81 -3.22 -7.99 -2.45
N ILE A 82 -2.69 -6.96 -3.14
CA ILE A 82 -2.14 -5.77 -2.47
C ILE A 82 -3.25 -4.99 -1.74
N ASN A 83 -4.42 -4.80 -2.37
CA ASN A 83 -5.55 -4.11 -1.74
C ASN A 83 -5.95 -4.78 -0.41
N ALA A 84 -5.89 -6.10 -0.32
CA ALA A 84 -6.19 -6.83 0.91
C ALA A 84 -5.20 -6.52 2.05
N MET A 85 -3.96 -6.14 1.74
CA MET A 85 -2.96 -5.77 2.75
C MET A 85 -3.29 -4.45 3.46
N PHE A 86 -4.15 -3.60 2.87
CA PHE A 86 -4.59 -2.34 3.49
C PHE A 86 -5.75 -2.53 4.49
N ASN A 87 -6.32 -3.73 4.58
CA ASN A 87 -7.47 -4.00 5.45
C ASN A 87 -7.12 -3.73 6.93
N GLY A 88 -7.93 -2.88 7.57
CA GLY A 88 -7.73 -2.52 8.98
C GLY A 88 -6.62 -1.47 9.23
N LEU A 89 -5.91 -1.03 8.20
CA LEU A 89 -4.86 0.00 8.32
C LEU A 89 -5.35 1.41 8.01
N LEU A 90 -6.41 1.52 7.21
CA LEU A 90 -6.94 2.79 6.75
C LEU A 90 -8.18 3.22 7.54
N PRO A 91 -8.37 4.53 7.75
CA PRO A 91 -9.64 5.08 8.24
C PRO A 91 -10.82 4.54 7.43
N ARG A 92 -11.94 4.27 8.10
CA ARG A 92 -13.15 3.73 7.44
C ARG A 92 -13.63 4.60 6.27
N SER A 93 -13.39 5.92 6.31
CA SER A 93 -13.71 6.85 5.22
C SER A 93 -12.93 6.60 3.92
N LEU A 94 -11.70 6.07 4.01
CA LEU A 94 -10.88 5.72 2.85
C LEU A 94 -11.17 4.31 2.33
N SER A 95 -11.47 3.37 3.23
CA SER A 95 -11.84 1.99 2.88
C SER A 95 -13.24 1.89 2.27
N ALA A 96 -14.20 2.70 2.72
CA ALA A 96 -15.60 2.65 2.26
C ALA A 96 -15.85 3.13 0.82
N ARG A 97 -14.87 3.77 0.15
CA ARG A 97 -15.03 4.22 -1.25
C ARG A 97 -14.93 3.09 -2.28
N THR A 98 -14.78 1.83 -1.87
CA THR A 98 -15.09 0.68 -2.73
C THR A 98 -16.61 0.55 -2.85
N SER A 99 -17.27 1.55 -3.45
CA SER A 99 -18.68 1.42 -3.81
C SER A 99 -18.77 0.49 -5.02
N PRO A 100 -19.62 -0.55 -4.99
CA PRO A 100 -19.84 -1.41 -6.14
C PRO A 100 -20.68 -0.64 -7.15
N LEU A 101 -20.02 0.10 -8.05
CA LEU A 101 -20.68 0.55 -9.27
C LEU A 101 -20.65 -0.61 -10.26
N GLY A 102 -21.69 -1.45 -10.16
CA GLY A 102 -21.95 -2.58 -11.03
C GLY A 102 -23.24 -3.27 -10.61
N ARG A 103 -24.37 -2.61 -10.87
CA ARG A 103 -25.65 -3.28 -11.08
C ARG A 103 -25.70 -3.82 -12.51
#